data_AF-A0AAN0RMF6-F1
#
_entry.id   AF-A0AAN0RMF6-F1
#
_cell.length_a   1.000
_cell.length_b   1.000
_cell.length_c   1.000
_cell.angle_alpha   90.00
_cell.angle_beta   90.00
_cell.angle_gamma   90.00
#
_symmetry.space_group_name_H-M   'P 1'
#
loop_
_entity.id
_entity.type
_entity.pdbx_description
1 polymer ?
#
loop_
_entity_poly.entity_id
_entity_poly.type
_entity_poly.pdbx_seq_one_letter_code
_entity_poly.pdbx_strand_id
1 'polypeptide(L)'
;MTATSDRSQRIAELEHALANGFPSQSTMVVHADDASGQLTIQVSWVRVPVDASAREWRCAVDLRFAPDVIARYVALDTADRLRVRTYLCDVARRAVDEHKPRVEDAAIECSVALDVTADELNAALRAP
;
A
#
# COMPACT_ATOMS: atom_id res chain seq x y z
N MET A 1 17.89 22.41 1.28
CA MET A 1 18.01 21.07 0.66
C MET A 1 17.56 19.94 1.61
N THR A 2 16.80 20.21 2.67
CA THR A 2 16.44 19.22 3.71
C THR A 2 15.01 18.68 3.56
N ALA A 3 14.05 19.50 3.15
CA ALA A 3 12.64 19.10 3.05
C ALA A 3 12.38 18.02 1.97
N THR A 4 13.00 18.13 0.80
CA THR A 4 12.88 17.12 -0.28
C THR A 4 13.48 15.78 0.15
N SER A 5 14.62 15.80 0.86
CA SER A 5 15.26 14.59 1.38
C SER A 5 14.41 13.92 2.48
N ASP A 6 13.70 14.70 3.29
CA ASP A 6 12.80 14.14 4.31
C ASP A 6 11.58 13.49 3.65
N ARG A 7 10.92 14.15 2.68
CA ARG A 7 9.82 13.52 1.92
C ARG A 7 10.23 12.19 1.29
N SER A 8 11.34 12.16 0.55
CA SER A 8 11.81 10.92 -0.09
C SER A 8 12.13 9.82 0.92
N GLN A 9 12.72 10.17 2.08
CA GLN A 9 12.96 9.21 3.15
C GLN A 9 11.63 8.63 3.71
N ARG A 10 10.62 9.47 3.92
CA ARG A 10 9.31 9.03 4.44
C ARG A 10 8.56 8.16 3.45
N ILE A 11 8.70 8.42 2.14
CA ILE A 11 8.15 7.57 1.08
C ILE A 11 8.85 6.21 1.09
N ALA A 12 10.19 6.17 1.15
CA ALA A 12 10.93 4.91 1.23
C ALA A 12 10.53 4.06 2.46
N GLU A 13 10.20 4.71 3.58
CA GLU A 13 9.67 4.02 4.77
C GLU A 13 8.26 3.43 4.56
N LEU A 14 7.41 4.09 3.78
CA LEU A 14 6.10 3.55 3.38
C LEU A 14 6.27 2.35 2.46
N GLU A 15 7.12 2.48 1.43
CA GLU A 15 7.42 1.40 0.49
C GLU A 15 7.95 0.16 1.21
N HIS A 16 8.90 0.35 2.14
CA HIS A 16 9.46 -0.76 2.89
C HIS A 16 8.42 -1.44 3.80
N ALA A 17 7.58 -0.66 4.48
CA ALA A 17 6.51 -1.21 5.31
C ALA A 17 5.50 -2.01 4.48
N LEU A 18 5.12 -1.49 3.30
CA LEU A 18 4.22 -2.15 2.38
C LEU A 18 4.84 -3.43 1.80
N ALA A 19 6.11 -3.42 1.39
CA ALA A 19 6.82 -4.62 0.93
C ALA A 19 6.79 -5.73 1.99
N ASN A 20 7.00 -5.37 3.26
CA ASN A 20 6.94 -6.31 4.38
C ASN A 20 5.51 -6.80 4.69
N GLY A 21 4.49 -6.01 4.36
CA GLY A 21 3.08 -6.37 4.53
C GLY A 21 2.58 -7.43 3.53
N PHE A 22 3.26 -7.58 2.40
CA PHE A 22 2.95 -8.56 1.35
C PHE A 22 4.15 -9.48 1.08
N PRO A 23 4.56 -10.35 2.02
CA PRO A 23 5.75 -11.17 1.86
C PRO A 23 5.54 -12.27 0.81
N SER A 24 6.01 -12.01 -0.41
CA SER A 24 6.19 -12.98 -1.49
C SER A 24 7.58 -12.76 -2.10
N GLN A 25 8.23 -13.80 -2.63
CA GLN A 25 9.52 -13.66 -3.31
C GLN A 25 9.43 -12.81 -4.59
N SER A 26 8.20 -12.52 -5.06
CA SER A 26 7.93 -11.71 -6.24
C SER A 26 7.38 -10.31 -5.90
N THR A 27 7.46 -9.88 -4.65
CA THR A 27 6.92 -8.57 -4.25
C THR A 27 7.76 -7.44 -4.84
N MET A 28 7.11 -6.63 -5.68
CA MET A 28 7.67 -5.41 -6.26
C MET A 28 6.88 -4.21 -5.75
N VAL A 29 7.59 -3.17 -5.33
CA VAL A 29 7.01 -1.89 -4.94
C VAL A 29 7.53 -0.82 -5.91
N VAL A 30 6.62 -0.04 -6.47
CA VAL A 30 6.92 1.06 -7.38
C VAL A 30 6.12 2.27 -6.92
N HIS A 31 6.74 3.44 -6.86
CA HIS A 31 6.01 4.68 -6.65
C HIS A 31 6.11 5.61 -7.86
N ALA A 32 5.06 6.41 -8.04
CA ALA A 32 5.02 7.50 -9.01
C ALA A 32 4.40 8.73 -8.35
N ASP A 33 5.05 9.87 -8.54
CA ASP A 33 4.46 11.18 -8.28
C ASP A 33 3.85 11.71 -9.58
N ASP A 34 2.64 12.26 -9.51
CA ASP A 34 2.06 12.96 -10.65
C ASP A 34 2.26 14.48 -10.58
N ALA A 35 1.88 15.18 -11.65
CA ALA A 35 2.02 16.63 -11.75
C ALA A 35 1.15 17.41 -10.73
N SER A 36 0.16 16.76 -10.12
CA SER A 36 -0.70 17.34 -9.09
C SER A 36 -0.17 17.15 -7.67
N GLY A 37 0.95 16.44 -7.51
CA GLY A 37 1.55 16.10 -6.22
C GLY A 37 0.89 14.89 -5.55
N GLN A 38 0.05 14.15 -6.28
CA GLN A 38 -0.49 12.88 -5.84
C GLN A 38 0.62 11.82 -5.91
N LEU A 39 0.78 11.08 -4.82
CA LEU A 39 1.70 9.95 -4.76
C LEU A 39 0.88 8.68 -4.98
N THR A 40 1.29 7.83 -5.90
CA THR A 40 0.79 6.45 -5.99
C THR A 40 1.90 5.50 -5.63
N ILE A 41 1.66 4.61 -4.67
CA ILE A 41 2.54 3.47 -4.37
C ILE A 41 1.80 2.20 -4.80
N GLN A 42 2.32 1.55 -5.83
CA GLN A 42 1.84 0.26 -6.28
C GLN A 42 2.69 -0.85 -5.65
N VAL A 43 2.02 -1.84 -5.07
CA VAL A 43 2.65 -3.07 -4.59
C VAL A 43 2.08 -4.22 -5.41
N SER A 44 2.94 -5.02 -6.03
CA SER A 44 2.52 -6.17 -6.82
C SER A 44 3.26 -7.42 -6.38
N TRP A 45 2.60 -8.57 -6.40
CA TRP A 45 3.19 -9.84 -6.00
C TRP A 45 2.47 -11.02 -6.66
N VAL A 46 3.11 -12.18 -6.63
CA VAL A 46 2.48 -13.45 -6.99
C VAL A 46 1.97 -14.11 -5.72
N ARG A 47 0.67 -14.42 -5.69
CA ARG A 47 0.04 -15.22 -4.63
C ARG A 47 0.10 -16.69 -5.05
N VAL A 48 0.86 -17.47 -4.30
CA VAL A 48 0.91 -18.93 -4.46
C VAL A 48 -0.35 -19.52 -3.84
N PRO A 49 -1.12 -20.34 -4.59
CA PRO A 49 -2.30 -20.97 -4.04
C PRO A 49 -1.95 -22.03 -2.99
N VAL A 50 -2.88 -22.24 -2.05
CA VAL A 50 -2.75 -23.27 -1.00
C VAL A 50 -2.91 -24.67 -1.59
N ASP A 51 -3.69 -24.81 -2.67
CA ASP A 51 -3.88 -26.07 -3.39
C ASP A 51 -2.89 -26.20 -4.56
N ALA A 52 -2.21 -27.34 -4.64
CA ALA A 52 -1.20 -27.63 -5.67
C ALA A 52 -1.76 -27.66 -7.10
N SER A 53 -3.09 -27.74 -7.27
CA SER A 53 -3.78 -27.70 -8.56
C SER A 53 -4.30 -26.31 -8.94
N ALA A 54 -4.23 -25.32 -8.04
CA ALA A 54 -4.72 -23.98 -8.29
C ALA A 54 -3.66 -23.13 -9.04
N ARG A 55 -4.15 -22.11 -9.75
CA ARG A 55 -3.30 -21.22 -10.55
C ARG A 55 -2.68 -20.14 -9.67
N GLU A 56 -1.45 -19.76 -10.00
CA GLU A 56 -0.82 -18.54 -9.47
C GLU A 56 -1.63 -17.32 -9.89
N TRP A 57 -1.84 -16.39 -8.95
CA TRP A 57 -2.48 -15.10 -9.24
C TRP A 57 -1.50 -13.96 -9.07
N ARG A 58 -1.54 -13.03 -10.02
CA ARG A 58 -0.80 -11.77 -9.93
C ARG A 58 -1.67 -10.76 -9.22
N CYS A 59 -1.29 -10.41 -8.00
CA CYS A 59 -1.97 -9.42 -7.20
C CYS A 59 -1.28 -8.06 -7.34
N ALA A 60 -2.06 -6.99 -7.31
CA ALA A 60 -1.58 -5.63 -7.16
C ALA A 60 -2.48 -4.83 -6.22
N VAL A 61 -1.90 -3.90 -5.48
CA VAL A 61 -2.62 -2.86 -4.76
C VAL A 61 -1.99 -1.50 -5.06
N ASP A 62 -2.82 -0.56 -5.52
CA ASP A 62 -2.44 0.82 -5.76
C ASP A 62 -2.92 1.68 -4.59
N LEU A 63 -1.99 2.20 -3.77
CA LEU A 63 -2.31 3.19 -2.75
C LEU A 63 -2.11 4.60 -3.31
N ARG A 64 -3.20 5.33 -3.48
CA ARG A 64 -3.25 6.67 -4.06
C ARG A 64 -3.40 7.70 -2.96
N PHE A 65 -2.31 8.37 -2.60
CA PHE A 65 -2.29 9.36 -1.54
C PHE A 65 -2.67 10.73 -2.07
N ALA A 66 -3.70 11.33 -1.47
CA ALA A 66 -4.01 12.72 -1.73
C ALA A 66 -2.80 13.63 -1.41
N PRO A 67 -2.56 14.73 -2.14
CA PRO A 67 -1.36 15.55 -1.99
C PRO A 67 -1.12 16.05 -0.55
N ASP A 68 -2.19 16.40 0.17
CA ASP A 68 -2.13 16.89 1.55
C ASP A 68 -1.79 15.77 2.56
N VAL A 69 -2.14 14.52 2.25
CA VAL A 69 -1.89 13.37 3.13
C VAL A 69 -0.41 13.09 3.27
N ILE A 70 0.36 13.13 2.18
CA ILE A 70 1.81 12.91 2.25
C ILE A 70 2.49 14.06 3.01
N ALA A 71 2.08 15.30 2.78
CA ALA A 71 2.61 16.43 3.53
C ALA A 71 2.36 16.29 5.04
N ARG A 72 1.15 15.87 5.43
CA ARG A 72 0.81 15.59 6.83
C ARG A 72 1.59 14.42 7.40
N TYR A 73 1.69 13.31 6.66
CA TYR A 73 2.44 12.12 7.07
C TYR A 73 3.92 12.42 7.35
N VAL A 74 4.56 13.25 6.51
CA VAL A 74 5.94 13.68 6.72
C VAL A 74 6.10 14.43 8.05
N ALA A 75 5.14 15.28 8.40
CA ALA A 75 5.16 16.10 9.61
C ALA A 75 4.85 15.34 10.92
N LEU A 76 4.38 14.09 10.84
CA LEU A 76 4.10 13.27 12.02
C LEU A 76 5.39 12.91 12.78
N ASP A 77 5.24 12.53 14.04
CA ASP A 77 6.35 11.91 14.77
C ASP A 77 6.55 10.43 14.36
N THR A 78 7.59 9.81 14.90
CA THR A 78 7.92 8.41 14.57
C THR A 78 6.85 7.41 15.01
N ALA A 79 6.19 7.64 16.14
CA ALA A 79 5.17 6.74 16.67
C ALA A 79 3.90 6.78 15.81
N ASP A 80 3.46 7.98 15.44
CA ASP A 80 2.30 8.18 14.58
C ASP A 80 2.56 7.68 13.16
N ARG A 81 3.76 7.89 12.60
CA ARG A 81 4.12 7.28 11.31
C ARG A 81 4.11 5.75 11.36
N LEU A 82 4.51 5.14 12.48
CA LEU A 82 4.41 3.70 12.65
C LEU A 82 2.96 3.23 12.65
N ARG A 83 2.07 3.90 13.38
CA ARG A 83 0.62 3.58 13.38
C ARG A 83 0.04 3.66 11.98
N VAL A 84 0.32 4.74 11.25
CA VAL A 84 -0.15 4.93 9.88
C VAL A 84 0.33 3.81 8.96
N ARG A 85 1.62 3.45 9.00
CA ARG A 85 2.17 2.34 8.21
C ARG A 85 1.46 1.01 8.52
N THR A 86 1.30 0.67 9.79
CA THR A 86 0.61 -0.56 10.21
C THR A 86 -0.83 -0.59 9.71
N TYR A 87 -1.57 0.50 9.92
CA TYR A 87 -2.96 0.62 9.47
C TYR A 87 -3.07 0.46 7.95
N LEU A 88 -2.23 1.15 7.17
CA LEU A 88 -2.27 1.07 5.71
C LEU A 88 -1.97 -0.34 5.20
N CYS A 89 -1.01 -1.05 5.81
CA CYS A 89 -0.75 -2.46 5.49
C CYS A 89 -1.98 -3.34 5.78
N ASP A 90 -2.66 -3.11 6.90
CA ASP A 90 -3.86 -3.87 7.26
C ASP A 90 -5.04 -3.60 6.31
N VAL A 91 -5.30 -2.33 5.97
CA VAL A 91 -6.36 -1.96 5.02
C VAL A 91 -6.06 -2.51 3.64
N ALA A 92 -4.82 -2.35 3.15
CA ALA A 92 -4.40 -2.88 1.86
C ALA A 92 -4.56 -4.41 1.78
N ARG A 93 -4.18 -5.12 2.84
CA ARG A 93 -4.37 -6.57 2.93
C ARG A 93 -5.85 -6.97 2.91
N ARG A 94 -6.69 -6.31 3.73
CA ARG A 94 -8.13 -6.59 3.77
C ARG A 94 -8.79 -6.35 2.43
N ALA A 95 -8.50 -5.22 1.78
CA ALA A 95 -9.09 -4.88 0.49
C ALA A 95 -8.79 -5.92 -0.58
N VAL A 96 -7.56 -6.47 -0.58
CA VAL A 96 -7.14 -7.52 -1.51
C VAL A 96 -7.77 -8.87 -1.17
N ASP A 97 -7.91 -9.21 0.11
CA ASP A 97 -8.62 -10.43 0.51
C ASP A 97 -10.13 -10.36 0.20
N GLU A 98 -10.75 -9.18 0.28
CA GLU A 98 -12.14 -8.95 -0.12
C GLU A 98 -12.35 -9.04 -1.64
N HIS A 99 -11.35 -8.60 -2.43
CA HIS A 99 -11.37 -8.68 -3.89
C HIS A 99 -10.81 -10.00 -4.44
N LYS A 100 -10.67 -11.03 -3.59
CA LYS A 100 -10.15 -12.33 -3.99
C LYS A 100 -11.06 -12.93 -5.09
N PRO A 101 -10.53 -13.21 -6.30
CA PRO A 101 -11.28 -13.93 -7.33
C PRO A 101 -11.74 -15.28 -6.78
N ARG A 102 -12.94 -15.72 -7.15
CA ARG A 102 -13.35 -17.10 -6.87
C ARG A 102 -12.53 -18.03 -7.75
N VAL A 103 -12.30 -19.27 -7.29
CA VAL A 103 -11.53 -20.28 -8.04
C VAL A 103 -12.14 -20.56 -9.43
N GLU A 104 -13.43 -20.29 -9.57
CA GLU A 104 -14.22 -20.42 -10.80
C GLU A 104 -14.01 -19.27 -11.79
N ASP A 105 -13.44 -18.14 -11.35
CA ASP A 105 -13.23 -16.97 -12.20
C ASP A 105 -12.07 -17.22 -13.17
N ALA A 106 -12.28 -16.87 -14.44
CA ALA A 106 -11.23 -16.89 -15.46
C ALA A 106 -10.11 -15.85 -15.22
N ALA A 107 -10.32 -14.94 -14.26
CA ALA A 107 -9.38 -13.89 -13.89
C ALA A 107 -8.15 -14.48 -13.18
N ILE A 108 -6.98 -14.15 -13.71
CA ILE A 108 -5.66 -14.51 -13.16
C ILE A 108 -4.98 -13.33 -12.44
N GLU A 109 -5.71 -12.24 -12.29
CA GLU A 109 -5.26 -10.98 -11.72
C GLU A 109 -6.20 -10.52 -10.59
N CYS A 110 -5.61 -10.00 -9.52
CA CYS A 110 -6.33 -9.43 -8.38
C CYS A 110 -5.74 -8.03 -8.12
N SER A 111 -6.36 -7.01 -8.72
CA SER A 111 -5.90 -5.62 -8.57
C SER A 111 -6.93 -4.80 -7.80
N VAL A 112 -6.47 -4.01 -6.84
CA VAL A 112 -7.30 -3.10 -6.05
C VAL A 112 -6.66 -1.72 -5.98
N ALA A 113 -7.46 -0.66 -6.11
CA ALA A 113 -7.02 0.70 -5.86
C ALA A 113 -7.64 1.23 -4.57
N LEU A 114 -6.83 1.87 -3.74
CA LEU A 114 -7.22 2.47 -2.47
C LEU A 114 -6.82 3.94 -2.45
N ASP A 115 -7.81 4.81 -2.26
CA ASP A 115 -7.56 6.23 -2.07
C ASP A 115 -7.26 6.51 -0.59
N VAL A 116 -6.04 6.95 -0.31
CA VAL A 116 -5.60 7.35 1.02
C VAL A 116 -5.90 8.83 1.19
N THR A 117 -7.02 9.11 1.85
CA THR A 117 -7.51 10.46 2.12
C THR A 117 -7.10 10.97 3.49
N ALA A 118 -7.36 12.25 3.77
CA ALA A 118 -7.21 12.83 5.10
C ALA A 118 -7.99 12.07 6.19
N ASP A 119 -9.14 11.50 5.83
CA ASP A 119 -9.97 10.73 6.76
C ASP A 119 -9.36 9.36 7.08
N GLU A 120 -8.79 8.69 6.09
CA GLU A 120 -8.03 7.45 6.31
C GLU A 120 -6.80 7.70 7.20
N LEU A 121 -6.09 8.81 6.98
CA LEU A 121 -4.99 9.21 7.84
C LEU A 121 -5.46 9.46 9.28
N ASN A 122 -6.59 10.16 9.46
CA ASN A 122 -7.17 10.41 10.78
C ASN A 122 -7.70 9.13 11.45
N ALA A 123 -8.21 8.17 10.67
CA ALA A 123 -8.63 6.86 11.16
C ALA A 123 -7.41 6.07 11.67
N ALA A 124 -6.32 6.06 10.90
CA ALA A 124 -5.08 5.41 11.28
C ALA A 124 -4.48 5.96 12.58
N LEU A 125 -4.53 7.28 12.78
CA LEU A 125 -4.04 7.93 14.00
C LEU A 125 -4.90 7.65 15.24
N ARG A 126 -6.16 7.27 15.04
CA ARG A 126 -7.10 6.89 16.12
C ARG A 126 -7.13 5.39 16.39
N ALA A 127 -6.49 4.59 15.54
CA ALA A 127 -6.40 3.15 15.74
C ALA A 127 -5.58 2.86 17.02
N PRO A 128 -6.05 1.95 17.89
CA PRO A 128 -5.43 1.66 19.17
C PRO A 128 -4.03 1.07 19.07
#